data_AF-A0A4S0MQL3-F1
#
_entry.id   AF-A0A4S0MQL3-F1
#
_cell.length_a   1.000
_cell.length_b   1.000
_cell.length_c   1.000
_cell.angle_alpha   90.00
_cell.angle_beta   90.00
_cell.angle_gamma   90.00
#
_symmetry.space_group_name_H-M   'P 1'
#
loop_
_entity.id
_entity.type
_entity.pdbx_description
1 polymer ?
#
loop_
_entity_poly.entity_id
_entity_poly.type
_entity_poly.pdbx_seq_one_letter_code
_entity_poly.pdbx_strand_id
1 'polypeptide(L)'
;LTTRPKKSGANYARIWNREKNESPLRTFTRAQSQKLAAALTDLPDVVVDWAMRYGNPSTASVAQRLVGQGCERILTFPLYPQYSATTTATANDQLFRALMKI
;
A
#
# COMPACT_ATOMS: atom_id res chain seq x y z
N LEU A 1 -12.54 -7.38 15.50
CA LEU A 1 -12.24 -6.44 16.62
C LEU A 1 -13.56 -5.92 17.18
N THR A 2 -13.88 -6.18 18.45
CA THR A 2 -15.20 -5.87 19.04
C THR A 2 -15.26 -4.52 19.77
N THR A 3 -14.19 -4.12 20.47
CA THR A 3 -14.19 -2.91 21.33
C THR A 3 -13.32 -1.77 20.82
N ARG A 4 -12.19 -2.10 20.18
CA ARG A 4 -11.19 -1.14 19.70
C ARG A 4 -11.69 -0.10 18.67
N PRO A 5 -12.57 -0.44 17.71
CA PRO A 5 -12.98 0.51 16.66
C PRO A 5 -13.63 1.78 17.21
N LYS A 6 -14.48 1.66 18.25
CA LYS A 6 -15.13 2.79 18.90
C LYS A 6 -14.12 3.75 19.52
N LYS A 7 -13.12 3.22 20.23
CA LYS A 7 -12.06 4.03 20.87
C LYS A 7 -11.14 4.70 19.84
N SER A 8 -10.76 4.00 18.77
CA SER A 8 -9.88 4.59 17.75
C SER A 8 -10.59 5.56 16.80
N GLY A 9 -11.91 5.45 16.62
CA GLY A 9 -12.67 6.26 15.68
C GLY A 9 -12.58 7.77 15.95
N ALA A 10 -12.64 8.18 17.22
CA ALA A 10 -12.48 9.59 17.60
C ALA A 10 -11.10 10.14 17.21
N ASN A 11 -10.04 9.34 17.38
CA ASN A 11 -8.69 9.74 16.99
C ASN A 11 -8.54 9.85 15.47
N TYR A 12 -9.11 8.90 14.71
CA TYR A 12 -9.12 8.99 13.25
C TYR A 12 -9.87 10.23 12.76
N ALA A 13 -11.02 10.54 13.34
CA ALA A 13 -11.84 11.69 12.95
C ALA A 13 -11.12 13.04 13.13
N ARG A 14 -10.24 13.16 14.13
CA ARG A 14 -9.46 14.39 14.40
C ARG A 14 -8.46 14.71 13.30
N ILE A 15 -7.92 13.69 12.62
CA ILE A 15 -6.86 13.85 11.61
C ILE A 15 -7.31 13.35 10.23
N TRP A 16 -8.61 13.09 10.03
CA TRP A 16 -9.12 12.53 8.79
C TRP A 16 -8.98 13.51 7.63
N ASN A 17 -8.51 13.04 6.48
CA ASN A 17 -8.58 13.85 5.26
C ASN A 17 -10.02 13.79 4.73
N ARG A 18 -10.78 14.86 4.95
CA ARG A 18 -12.19 14.97 4.55
C ARG A 18 -12.37 15.16 3.04
N GLU A 19 -11.43 15.83 2.37
CA GLU A 19 -11.48 16.06 0.92
C GLU A 19 -11.40 14.73 0.15
N LYS A 20 -10.46 13.86 0.54
CA LYS A 20 -10.24 12.55 -0.12
C LYS A 20 -10.92 11.38 0.58
N ASN A 21 -11.63 11.66 1.67
CA ASN A 21 -12.26 10.67 2.55
C ASN A 21 -11.34 9.50 2.91
N GLU A 22 -10.14 9.80 3.41
CA GLU A 22 -9.15 8.78 3.75
C GLU A 22 -8.24 9.18 4.92
N SER A 23 -7.52 8.22 5.48
CA SER A 23 -6.53 8.50 6.53
C SER A 23 -5.35 9.29 5.97
N PRO A 24 -4.62 10.05 6.80
CA PRO A 24 -3.39 10.73 6.37
C PRO A 24 -2.37 9.76 5.76
N LEU A 25 -2.18 8.59 6.37
CA LEU A 25 -1.29 7.56 5.84
C LEU A 25 -1.65 7.21 4.39
N ARG A 26 -2.94 6.96 4.12
CA ARG A 26 -3.42 6.66 2.77
C ARG A 26 -3.24 7.84 1.81
N THR A 27 -3.54 9.05 2.28
CA THR A 27 -3.34 10.29 1.50
C THR A 27 -1.90 10.41 1.02
N PHE A 28 -0.94 10.29 1.95
CA PHE A 28 0.47 10.48 1.63
C PHE A 28 1.05 9.32 0.83
N THR A 29 0.71 8.07 1.14
CA THR A 29 1.15 6.91 0.36
C THR A 29 0.68 6.99 -1.09
N ARG A 30 -0.60 7.35 -1.32
CA ARG A 30 -1.14 7.56 -2.67
C ARG A 30 -0.40 8.68 -3.39
N ALA A 31 -0.22 9.83 -2.74
CA ALA A 31 0.46 10.98 -3.35
C ALA A 31 1.93 10.70 -3.67
N GLN A 32 2.65 9.97 -2.81
CA GLN A 32 4.03 9.54 -3.05
C GLN A 32 4.10 8.59 -4.24
N SER A 33 3.22 7.59 -4.32
CA SER A 33 3.13 6.65 -5.44
C SER A 33 2.85 7.37 -6.76
N GLN A 34 1.92 8.33 -6.78
CA GLN A 34 1.63 9.16 -7.96
C GLN A 34 2.83 9.99 -8.42
N LYS A 35 3.53 10.64 -7.47
CA LYS A 35 4.74 11.42 -7.78
C LYS A 35 5.88 10.53 -8.28
N LEU A 36 6.03 9.34 -7.69
CA LEU A 36 7.03 8.37 -8.13
C LEU A 36 6.74 7.86 -9.54
N ALA A 37 5.47 7.53 -9.84
CA ALA A 37 5.05 7.16 -11.19
C ALA A 37 5.39 8.26 -12.21
N ALA A 38 5.08 9.52 -11.87
CA ALA A 38 5.39 10.67 -12.71
C ALA A 38 6.90 10.92 -12.88
N ALA A 39 7.71 10.60 -11.87
CA ALA A 39 9.16 10.74 -11.94
C ALA A 39 9.85 9.62 -12.74
N LEU A 40 9.16 8.50 -12.99
CA LEU A 40 9.68 7.33 -13.69
C LEU A 40 9.08 7.17 -15.10
N THR A 41 8.48 8.22 -15.66
CA THR A 41 7.85 8.18 -16.99
C THR A 41 8.82 7.82 -18.12
N ASP A 42 10.11 8.08 -17.93
CA ASP A 42 11.16 7.73 -18.89
C ASP A 42 11.47 6.22 -18.90
N LEU A 43 10.88 5.45 -17.98
CA LEU A 43 10.96 4.00 -17.91
C LEU A 43 9.59 3.38 -18.28
N PRO A 44 9.31 3.13 -19.57
CA PRO A 44 7.96 2.75 -20.02
C PRO A 44 7.48 1.40 -19.47
N ASP A 45 8.41 0.52 -19.09
CA ASP A 45 8.10 -0.80 -18.55
C ASP A 45 7.88 -0.80 -17.02
N VAL A 46 7.94 0.37 -16.37
CA VAL A 46 7.77 0.49 -14.92
C VAL A 46 6.38 0.97 -14.56
N VAL A 47 5.62 0.10 -13.92
CA VAL A 47 4.33 0.44 -13.30
C VAL A 47 4.51 0.64 -11.80
N VAL A 48 4.04 1.78 -11.29
CA VAL A 48 4.08 2.11 -9.87
C VAL A 48 2.67 2.03 -9.28
N ASP A 49 2.53 1.30 -8.18
CA ASP A 49 1.28 1.18 -7.44
C ASP A 49 1.58 1.11 -5.92
N TRP A 50 0.55 1.12 -5.09
CA TRP A 50 0.69 1.11 -3.63
C TRP A 50 -0.35 0.21 -2.97
N ALA A 51 0.03 -0.37 -1.83
CA ALA A 51 -0.81 -1.29 -1.08
C ALA A 51 -0.69 -1.06 0.43
N MET A 52 -1.70 -1.51 1.16
CA MET A 52 -1.73 -1.49 2.62
C MET A 52 -1.62 -2.92 3.17
N ARG A 53 -0.76 -3.12 4.17
CA ARG A 53 -0.70 -4.40 4.91
C ARG A 53 -2.03 -4.72 5.58
N TYR A 54 -2.63 -3.68 6.18
CA TYR A 54 -3.93 -3.70 6.83
C TYR A 54 -4.73 -2.49 6.34
N GLY A 55 -5.57 -2.71 5.34
CA GLY A 55 -6.38 -1.64 4.75
C GLY A 55 -6.61 -1.85 3.27
N ASN A 56 -7.15 -0.82 2.62
CA ASN A 56 -7.44 -0.82 1.19
C ASN A 56 -6.60 0.26 0.48
N PRO A 57 -6.07 -0.03 -0.71
CA PRO A 57 -6.12 -1.31 -1.42
C PRO A 57 -5.24 -2.36 -0.72
N SER A 58 -5.68 -3.62 -0.75
CA SER A 58 -4.95 -4.73 -0.13
C SER A 58 -3.78 -5.17 -1.01
N THR A 59 -2.72 -5.71 -0.41
CA THR A 59 -1.57 -6.27 -1.15
C THR A 59 -2.00 -7.27 -2.23
N ALA A 60 -2.99 -8.12 -1.95
CA ALA A 60 -3.49 -9.09 -2.93
C ALA A 60 -4.18 -8.41 -4.13
N SER A 61 -5.05 -7.43 -3.88
CA SER A 61 -5.74 -6.70 -4.96
C SER A 61 -4.79 -5.92 -5.86
N VAL A 62 -3.68 -5.42 -5.30
CA VAL A 62 -2.67 -4.68 -6.06
C VAL A 62 -1.78 -5.64 -6.84
N ALA A 63 -1.35 -6.73 -6.23
CA ALA A 63 -0.57 -7.77 -6.92
C ALA A 63 -1.32 -8.33 -8.14
N GLN A 64 -2.61 -8.66 -7.98
CA GLN A 64 -3.44 -9.13 -9.08
C GLN A 64 -3.58 -8.09 -10.20
N ARG A 65 -3.72 -6.81 -9.85
CA ARG A 65 -3.80 -5.72 -10.83
C ARG A 65 -2.49 -5.55 -11.60
N LEU A 66 -1.34 -5.59 -10.91
CA LEU A 66 -0.03 -5.48 -11.56
C LEU A 66 0.23 -6.67 -12.49
N VAL A 67 -0.01 -7.91 -12.01
CA VAL A 67 0.13 -9.11 -12.85
C VAL A 67 -0.83 -9.05 -14.04
N GLY A 68 -2.08 -8.61 -13.83
CA GLY A 68 -3.06 -8.43 -14.92
C GLY A 68 -2.69 -7.34 -15.93
N GLN A 69 -1.76 -6.44 -15.61
CA GLN A 69 -1.18 -5.47 -16.54
C GLN A 69 0.05 -6.03 -17.30
N GLY A 70 0.43 -7.29 -17.06
CA GLY A 70 1.58 -7.93 -17.68
C GLY A 70 2.89 -7.76 -16.89
N CYS A 71 2.85 -7.29 -15.64
CA CYS A 71 4.06 -7.19 -14.83
C CYS A 71 4.59 -8.58 -14.43
N GLU A 72 5.68 -9.02 -15.04
CA GLU A 72 6.35 -10.29 -14.71
C GLU A 72 7.35 -10.17 -13.57
N ARG A 73 7.81 -8.95 -13.27
CA ARG A 73 8.76 -8.65 -12.19
C ARG A 73 8.14 -7.66 -11.23
N ILE A 74 8.05 -8.05 -9.96
CA ILE A 74 7.47 -7.23 -8.90
C ILE A 74 8.56 -6.83 -7.91
N LEU A 75 8.83 -5.53 -7.82
CA LEU A 75 9.65 -4.95 -6.76
C LEU A 75 8.76 -4.49 -5.61
N THR A 76 9.10 -4.94 -4.39
CA THR A 76 8.42 -4.51 -3.17
C THR A 76 9.21 -3.36 -2.55
N PHE A 77 8.55 -2.24 -2.22
CA PHE A 77 9.19 -1.09 -1.57
C PHE A 77 8.46 -0.70 -0.27
N PRO A 78 8.72 -1.39 0.86
CA PRO A 78 8.12 -1.03 2.14
C PRO A 78 8.58 0.36 2.60
N LEU A 79 7.63 1.20 3.03
CA LEU A 79 7.91 2.59 3.41
C LEU A 79 8.48 2.77 4.83
N TYR A 80 9.01 1.71 5.43
CA TYR A 80 9.70 1.73 6.72
C TYR A 80 11.21 1.79 6.46
N PRO A 81 11.90 2.92 6.73
CA PRO A 81 13.33 3.03 6.45
C PRO A 81 14.16 2.05 7.27
N GLN A 82 13.75 1.79 8.52
CA GLN A 82 14.38 0.80 9.38
C GLN A 82 13.66 -0.54 9.25
N TYR A 83 14.43 -1.58 8.95
CA TYR A 83 13.91 -2.93 8.88
C TYR A 83 13.41 -3.42 10.25
N SER A 84 12.26 -4.09 10.25
CA SER A 84 11.81 -4.91 11.37
C SER A 84 10.99 -6.11 10.87
N ALA A 85 11.11 -7.23 11.58
CA ALA A 85 10.33 -8.44 11.33
C ALA A 85 8.82 -8.20 11.48
N THR A 86 8.41 -7.21 12.29
CA THR A 86 6.98 -6.93 12.58
C THR A 86 6.36 -5.91 11.63
N THR A 87 7.14 -5.30 10.72
CA THR A 87 6.67 -4.31 9.75
C THR A 87 7.08 -4.72 8.34
N THR A 88 8.32 -4.45 7.95
CA THR A 88 8.88 -4.70 6.61
C THR A 88 8.73 -6.16 6.20
N ALA A 89 9.14 -7.10 7.06
CA ALA A 89 9.04 -8.52 6.73
C ALA A 89 7.58 -8.95 6.53
N THR A 90 6.67 -8.53 7.40
CA THR A 90 5.25 -8.90 7.26
C THR A 90 4.59 -8.36 5.99
N ALA A 91 5.07 -7.22 5.47
CA ALA A 91 4.61 -6.66 4.21
C ALA A 91 5.06 -7.53 3.03
N ASN A 92 6.32 -7.98 3.05
CA ASN A 92 6.88 -8.87 2.04
C ASN A 92 6.21 -10.25 2.08
N ASP A 93 6.04 -10.84 3.27
CA ASP A 93 5.34 -12.11 3.46
C ASP A 93 3.93 -12.06 2.89
N GLN A 94 3.22 -10.94 3.07
CA GLN A 94 1.89 -10.79 2.51
C GLN A 94 1.89 -10.74 0.98
N LEU A 95 2.88 -10.08 0.39
CA LEU A 95 3.02 -10.05 -1.06
C LEU A 95 3.31 -11.45 -1.59
N PHE A 96 4.26 -12.18 -1.01
CA PHE A 96 4.57 -13.55 -1.42
C PHE A 96 3.36 -14.47 -1.27
N ARG A 97 2.60 -14.36 -0.18
CA ARG A 97 1.33 -15.08 0.00
C ARG A 97 0.26 -14.74 -1.04
N ALA A 98 0.25 -13.51 -1.54
CA ALA A 98 -0.66 -13.12 -2.62
C ALA A 98 -0.21 -13.71 -3.96
N LEU A 99 1.09 -13.60 -4.27
CA LEU A 99 1.66 -14.10 -5.52
C LEU A 99 1.56 -15.62 -5.66
N MET A 100 1.67 -16.39 -4.57
CA MET A 100 1.46 -17.86 -4.60
C MET A 100 0.03 -18.30 -4.98
N LYS A 101 -0.92 -17.37 -5.10
CA LYS A 101 -2.33 -17.65 -5.42
C LYS A 101 -2.75 -17.12 -6.79
N ILE A 102 -1.84 -16.48 -7.51
CA ILE A 102 -2.05 -15.93 -8.85
C ILE A 102 -1.41 -16.91 -9.82
#